data_AF-A0A960UAT6-F1
#
_entry.id   AF-A0A960UAT6-F1
#
_cell.length_a   1.000
_cell.length_b   1.000
_cell.length_c   1.000
_cell.angle_alpha   90.00
_cell.angle_beta   90.00
_cell.angle_gamma   90.00
#
_symmetry.space_group_name_H-M   'P 1'
#
loop_
_entity.id
_entity.type
_entity.pdbx_description
1 polymer ?
#
loop_
_entity_poly.entity_id
_entity_poly.type
_entity_poly.pdbx_seq_one_letter_code
_entity_poly.pdbx_strand_id
1 'polypeptide(L)'
;NARISYTVYATLPEIIEEVKRSEEFSETDEYQYCSEIFEELETAVDFLTYGQSTSRIFLLEYDEEGERIKETIRKIHDDPWLHGTVIIILAKTLNRREMNSLLELGVADIIFCKEILYKLPTVIKVIAKNFSIFESEQFLLENTLHEKGKIILPNLPSQIPEVTNQIIELCYTAGFRNLESYTRISICLHEMITNSVEHGNCKLGYETKTRLLDERGSISGYLKQLTELPENKDKKVLIYYDINAKRAVFTIADEGDGFSVDKLPSPTSEASLLLTHGRGILMTRNFVDRMKYNRKGNRVSLLFHNQNRFYRRENELVKLGNGKFIHLKPGELLFEAGSESDFFYYIISGRLGVYVNEKEIALLGPEDVFIGEMAFLHHNKRTGTVRAKTHSTLVPISRTGFITMIKKYPYAGVFLARLLTKRLILRNQAL
;
A
#
# COMPACT_ATOMS: atom_id res chain seq x y z
N ASN A 1 24.03 9.69 -16.22
CA ASN A 1 23.70 8.24 -16.19
C ASN A 1 22.63 8.02 -15.14
N ALA A 2 21.72 7.08 -15.36
CA ALA A 2 20.73 6.74 -14.34
C ALA A 2 21.44 6.04 -13.18
N ARG A 3 21.41 6.64 -11.99
CA ARG A 3 22.06 6.09 -10.79
C ARG A 3 21.12 5.10 -10.13
N ILE A 4 21.53 3.84 -10.02
CA ILE A 4 20.81 2.78 -9.32
C ILE A 4 21.54 2.54 -7.99
N SER A 5 20.94 3.01 -6.90
CA SER A 5 21.41 2.69 -5.56
C SER A 5 20.85 1.34 -5.09
N TYR A 6 21.44 0.72 -4.07
CA TYR A 6 20.84 -0.36 -3.28
C TYR A 6 21.57 -0.52 -1.94
N THR A 7 20.88 -1.06 -0.94
CA THR A 7 21.48 -1.33 0.37
C THR A 7 21.94 -2.77 0.44
N VAL A 8 23.08 -3.02 1.06
CA VAL A 8 23.65 -4.37 1.23
C VAL A 8 23.98 -4.60 2.70
N TYR A 9 23.49 -5.69 3.24
CA TYR A 9 24.02 -6.27 4.48
C TYR A 9 24.90 -7.46 4.12
N ALA A 10 26.16 -7.41 4.50
CA ALA A 10 27.11 -8.51 4.31
C ALA A 10 28.24 -8.44 5.35
N THR A 11 28.64 -9.59 5.87
CA THR A 11 29.75 -9.76 6.81
C THR A 11 30.91 -10.54 6.19
N LEU A 12 30.64 -11.37 5.18
CA LEU A 12 31.64 -12.20 4.54
C LEU A 12 32.47 -11.37 3.54
N PRO A 13 33.81 -11.30 3.70
CA PRO A 13 34.66 -10.52 2.80
C PRO A 13 34.51 -10.88 1.32
N GLU A 14 34.30 -12.17 1.03
CA GLU A 14 34.10 -12.69 -0.32
C GLU A 14 32.84 -12.13 -0.99
N ILE A 15 31.72 -12.00 -0.25
CA ILE A 15 30.48 -11.43 -0.77
C ILE A 15 30.64 -9.93 -1.00
N ILE A 16 31.27 -9.22 -0.05
CA ILE A 16 31.54 -7.79 -0.15
C ILE A 16 32.41 -7.48 -1.38
N GLU A 17 33.46 -8.26 -1.60
CA GLU A 17 34.36 -8.10 -2.74
C GLU A 17 33.63 -8.35 -4.07
N GLU A 18 32.84 -9.43 -4.17
CA GLU A 18 32.11 -9.75 -5.39
C GLU A 18 31.01 -8.72 -5.71
N VAL A 19 30.33 -8.14 -4.70
CA VAL A 19 29.37 -7.04 -4.91
C VAL A 19 30.09 -5.81 -5.50
N LYS A 20 31.22 -5.39 -4.92
CA LYS A 20 32.00 -4.25 -5.44
C LYS A 20 32.51 -4.50 -6.86
N ARG A 21 33.04 -5.70 -7.12
CA ARG A 21 33.49 -6.10 -8.47
C ARG A 21 32.34 -6.11 -9.47
N SER A 22 31.13 -6.49 -9.05
CA SER A 22 29.94 -6.46 -9.92
C SER A 22 29.55 -5.03 -10.32
N GLU A 23 29.76 -4.04 -9.46
CA GLU A 23 29.49 -2.62 -9.75
C GLU A 23 30.46 -2.09 -10.81
N GLU A 24 31.77 -2.29 -10.59
CA GLU A 24 32.82 -1.90 -11.52
C GLU A 24 32.64 -2.56 -12.89
N PHE A 25 32.25 -3.84 -12.92
CA PHE A 25 32.02 -4.59 -14.15
C PHE A 25 30.80 -4.09 -14.94
N SER A 26 29.86 -3.42 -14.27
CA SER A 26 28.54 -3.08 -14.82
C SER A 26 28.36 -1.60 -15.10
N GLU A 27 29.36 -0.77 -14.78
CA GLU A 27 29.37 0.62 -15.19
C GLU A 27 29.35 0.71 -16.72
N THR A 28 28.33 1.39 -17.23
CA THR A 28 28.15 1.69 -18.65
C THR A 28 27.81 3.17 -18.80
N ASP A 29 27.90 3.70 -20.02
CA ASP A 29 27.48 5.08 -20.31
C ASP A 29 25.99 5.35 -19.98
N GLU A 30 25.19 4.32 -19.71
CA GLU A 30 23.74 4.41 -19.45
C GLU A 30 23.38 4.33 -17.95
N TYR A 31 24.04 3.44 -17.19
CA TYR A 31 23.72 3.16 -15.77
C TYR A 31 24.96 3.20 -14.88
N GLN A 32 24.80 3.80 -13.69
CA GLN A 32 25.80 3.77 -12.62
C GLN A 32 25.22 3.07 -11.39
N TYR A 33 25.87 2.00 -10.93
CA TYR A 33 25.44 1.21 -9.78
C TYR A 33 26.20 1.66 -8.52
N CYS A 34 25.51 1.81 -7.39
CA CYS A 34 26.13 2.18 -6.13
C CYS A 34 25.50 1.42 -4.95
N SER A 35 26.30 0.63 -4.24
CA SER A 35 25.88 0.04 -2.96
C SER A 35 26.27 0.89 -1.76
N GLU A 36 25.44 0.81 -0.73
CA GLU A 36 25.82 1.13 0.66
C GLU A 36 25.89 -0.19 1.43
N ILE A 37 27.10 -0.59 1.83
CA ILE A 37 27.39 -1.89 2.45
C ILE A 37 27.52 -1.73 3.97
N PHE A 38 26.82 -2.57 4.71
CA PHE A 38 26.79 -2.59 6.16
C PHE A 38 27.17 -3.98 6.68
N GLU A 39 28.06 -4.02 7.68
CA GLU A 39 28.45 -5.26 8.37
C GLU A 39 27.54 -5.59 9.56
N GLU A 40 26.67 -4.64 9.96
CA GLU A 40 25.66 -4.84 11.00
C GLU A 40 24.25 -4.78 10.41
N LEU A 41 23.45 -5.82 10.67
CA LEU A 41 22.12 -5.99 10.09
C LEU A 41 21.16 -4.88 10.55
N GLU A 42 21.17 -4.56 11.85
CA GLU A 42 20.34 -3.50 12.42
C GLU A 42 20.68 -2.15 11.79
N THR A 43 21.97 -1.86 11.60
CA THR A 43 22.44 -0.63 10.97
C THR A 43 22.02 -0.56 9.48
N ALA A 44 22.04 -1.70 8.77
CA ALA A 44 21.56 -1.79 7.39
C ALA A 44 20.04 -1.54 7.29
N VAL A 45 19.27 -2.14 8.20
CA VAL A 45 17.81 -1.95 8.30
C VAL A 45 17.49 -0.53 8.71
N ASP A 46 18.22 0.05 9.67
CA ASP A 46 18.09 1.44 10.05
C ASP A 46 18.43 2.36 8.86
N PHE A 47 19.43 2.03 8.05
CA PHE A 47 19.73 2.79 6.84
C PHE A 47 18.63 2.66 5.77
N LEU A 48 17.99 1.51 5.62
CA LEU A 48 16.82 1.37 4.75
C LEU A 48 15.60 2.13 5.25
N THR A 49 15.40 2.13 6.56
CA THR A 49 14.24 2.76 7.20
C THR A 49 14.43 4.27 7.28
N TYR A 50 15.66 4.70 7.55
CA TYR A 50 16.00 6.04 8.04
C TYR A 50 17.10 6.75 7.24
N GLY A 51 17.85 6.02 6.42
CA GLY A 51 18.92 6.53 5.55
C GLY A 51 18.41 7.08 4.22
N GLN A 52 19.34 7.55 3.38
CA GLN A 52 19.04 8.28 2.13
C GLN A 52 18.74 7.37 0.92
N SER A 53 18.50 6.06 1.14
CA SER A 53 18.34 5.09 0.05
C SER A 53 17.09 5.39 -0.79
N THR A 54 17.30 5.80 -2.04
CA THR A 54 16.23 6.07 -3.02
C THR A 54 15.68 4.79 -3.66
N SER A 55 16.40 3.69 -3.49
CA SER A 55 16.13 2.37 -4.07
C SER A 55 15.62 1.42 -2.99
N ARG A 56 14.43 0.89 -3.18
CA ARG A 56 13.85 -0.13 -2.31
C ARG A 56 14.42 -1.52 -2.60
N ILE A 57 15.73 -1.63 -2.84
CA ILE A 57 16.42 -2.89 -3.10
C ILE A 57 17.34 -3.16 -1.92
N PHE A 58 17.16 -4.31 -1.28
CA PHE A 58 17.97 -4.75 -0.15
C PHE A 58 18.57 -6.12 -0.43
N LEU A 59 19.90 -6.17 -0.44
CA LEU A 59 20.66 -7.41 -0.54
C LEU A 59 20.99 -7.87 0.87
N LEU A 60 20.57 -9.06 1.24
CA LEU A 60 20.80 -9.67 2.55
C LEU A 60 21.72 -10.88 2.40
N GLU A 61 22.89 -10.82 3.02
CA GLU A 61 23.68 -12.03 3.26
C GLU A 61 22.91 -13.02 4.12
N TYR A 62 22.83 -14.26 3.66
CA TYR A 62 22.28 -15.38 4.42
C TYR A 62 23.41 -16.30 4.86
N ASP A 63 23.52 -16.46 6.18
CA ASP A 63 24.57 -17.18 6.88
C ASP A 63 23.98 -18.20 7.86
N GLU A 64 24.77 -18.61 8.87
CA GLU A 64 24.35 -19.54 9.91
C GLU A 64 23.26 -18.96 10.83
N GLU A 65 23.01 -17.65 10.83
CA GLU A 65 21.93 -16.96 11.57
C GLU A 65 20.63 -16.85 10.73
N GLY A 66 20.36 -17.83 9.87
CA GLY A 66 19.24 -17.80 8.92
C GLY A 66 17.86 -17.48 9.51
N GLU A 67 17.55 -17.84 10.76
CA GLU A 67 16.28 -17.45 11.40
C GLU A 67 16.22 -15.95 11.75
N ARG A 68 17.33 -15.32 12.11
CA ARG A 68 17.40 -13.87 12.33
C ARG A 68 17.16 -13.09 11.04
N ILE A 69 17.70 -13.59 9.92
CA ILE A 69 17.44 -13.03 8.59
C ILE A 69 15.96 -13.18 8.22
N LYS A 70 15.36 -14.35 8.44
CA LYS A 70 13.92 -14.56 8.19
C LYS A 70 13.03 -13.68 9.05
N GLU A 71 13.35 -13.50 10.34
CA GLU A 71 12.62 -12.60 11.22
C GLU A 71 12.73 -11.15 10.73
N THR A 72 13.90 -10.74 10.27
CA THR A 72 14.11 -9.41 9.69
C THR A 72 13.32 -9.21 8.41
N ILE A 73 13.26 -10.21 7.54
CA ILE A 73 12.42 -10.19 6.32
C ILE A 73 10.94 -10.01 6.69
N ARG A 74 10.43 -10.75 7.69
CA ARG A 74 9.05 -10.58 8.18
C ARG A 74 8.82 -9.17 8.71
N LYS A 75 9.74 -8.65 9.55
CA LYS A 75 9.68 -7.28 10.06
C LYS A 75 9.65 -6.25 8.94
N ILE A 76 10.45 -6.43 7.89
CA ILE A 76 10.49 -5.54 6.72
C ILE A 76 9.16 -5.57 5.94
N HIS A 77 8.57 -6.75 5.77
CA HIS A 77 7.29 -6.88 5.07
C HIS A 77 6.10 -6.36 5.89
N ASP A 78 6.14 -6.56 7.20
CA ASP A 78 5.14 -6.09 8.16
C ASP A 78 5.29 -4.58 8.44
N ASP A 79 6.48 -4.01 8.25
CA ASP A 79 6.74 -2.58 8.42
C ASP A 79 6.20 -1.78 7.22
N PRO A 80 5.18 -0.93 7.42
CA PRO A 80 4.61 -0.10 6.36
C PRO A 80 5.61 0.87 5.71
N TRP A 81 6.73 1.20 6.37
CA TRP A 81 7.79 2.07 5.85
C TRP A 81 8.67 1.34 4.83
N LEU A 82 8.92 0.06 5.07
CA LEU A 82 9.76 -0.79 4.24
C LEU A 82 8.95 -1.66 3.28
N HIS A 83 7.61 -1.58 3.34
CA HIS A 83 6.71 -2.27 2.42
C HIS A 83 7.03 -1.94 0.95
N GLY A 84 7.22 -2.98 0.12
CA GLY A 84 7.67 -2.85 -1.27
C GLY A 84 9.19 -2.83 -1.45
N THR A 85 9.95 -3.14 -0.40
CA THR A 85 11.38 -3.48 -0.51
C THR A 85 11.54 -4.81 -1.22
N VAL A 86 12.28 -4.79 -2.33
CA VAL A 86 12.75 -5.98 -3.04
C VAL A 86 13.93 -6.53 -2.27
N ILE A 87 13.76 -7.75 -1.75
CA ILE A 87 14.78 -8.43 -0.98
C ILE A 87 15.45 -9.46 -1.88
N ILE A 88 16.77 -9.39 -1.99
CA ILE A 88 17.60 -10.37 -2.69
C ILE A 88 18.50 -11.03 -1.65
N ILE A 89 18.55 -12.36 -1.64
CA ILE A 89 19.43 -13.09 -0.73
C ILE A 89 20.76 -13.39 -1.41
N LEU A 90 21.87 -13.07 -0.73
CA LEU A 90 23.22 -13.46 -1.09
C LEU A 90 23.63 -14.63 -0.21
N ALA A 91 23.99 -15.78 -0.81
CA ALA A 91 24.31 -16.97 -0.01
C ALA A 91 25.53 -17.73 -0.55
N LYS A 92 26.32 -18.35 0.33
CA LYS A 92 27.36 -19.30 -0.10
C LYS A 92 26.75 -20.64 -0.50
N THR A 93 25.89 -21.16 0.36
CA THR A 93 25.22 -22.45 0.19
C THR A 93 23.85 -22.39 0.85
N LEU A 94 22.86 -23.01 0.24
CA LEU A 94 21.52 -23.19 0.80
C LEU A 94 21.01 -24.57 0.42
N ASN A 95 20.32 -25.24 1.35
CA ASN A 95 19.58 -26.44 1.02
C ASN A 95 18.19 -26.09 0.44
N ARG A 96 17.55 -27.08 -0.19
CA ARG A 96 16.25 -26.88 -0.85
C ARG A 96 15.14 -26.41 0.10
N ARG A 97 15.18 -26.81 1.38
CA ARG A 97 14.18 -26.38 2.36
C ARG A 97 14.36 -24.92 2.75
N GLU A 98 15.60 -24.48 2.94
CA GLU A 98 15.92 -23.07 3.24
C GLU A 98 15.56 -22.16 2.07
N MET A 99 15.91 -22.56 0.84
CA MET A 99 15.52 -21.81 -0.37
C MET A 99 14.01 -21.64 -0.46
N ASN A 100 13.24 -22.73 -0.31
CA ASN A 100 11.78 -22.66 -0.35
C ASN A 100 11.22 -21.76 0.76
N SER A 101 11.76 -21.87 1.97
CA SER A 101 11.36 -21.05 3.11
C SER A 101 11.62 -19.55 2.87
N LEU A 102 12.72 -19.19 2.22
CA LEU A 102 13.03 -17.80 1.88
C LEU A 102 12.11 -17.26 0.78
N LEU A 103 11.81 -18.07 -0.24
CA LEU A 103 10.89 -17.70 -1.31
C LEU A 103 9.45 -17.53 -0.78
N GLU A 104 9.00 -18.39 0.14
CA GLU A 104 7.70 -18.26 0.82
C GLU A 104 7.58 -16.96 1.65
N LEU A 105 8.71 -16.39 2.09
CA LEU A 105 8.76 -15.13 2.81
C LEU A 105 8.77 -13.90 1.89
N GLY A 106 8.71 -14.07 0.57
CA GLY A 106 8.63 -12.96 -0.39
C GLY A 106 9.99 -12.45 -0.88
N VAL A 107 11.07 -13.22 -0.72
CA VAL A 107 12.37 -12.93 -1.34
C VAL A 107 12.25 -13.00 -2.86
N ALA A 108 12.75 -11.98 -3.55
CA ALA A 108 12.60 -11.83 -5.00
C ALA A 108 13.58 -12.73 -5.79
N ASP A 109 14.82 -12.87 -5.32
CA ASP A 109 15.80 -13.78 -5.91
C ASP A 109 16.84 -14.19 -4.87
N ILE A 110 17.51 -15.31 -5.14
CA ILE A 110 18.63 -15.83 -4.37
C ILE A 110 19.82 -15.92 -5.32
N ILE A 111 20.92 -15.28 -4.94
CA ILE A 111 22.16 -15.22 -5.73
C ILE A 111 23.26 -15.89 -4.91
N PHE A 112 23.85 -16.94 -5.46
CA PHE A 112 24.97 -17.58 -4.80
C PHE A 112 26.26 -16.78 -4.97
N CYS A 113 27.16 -16.84 -4.00
CA CYS A 113 28.42 -16.06 -3.98
C CYS A 113 29.18 -16.11 -5.33
N LYS A 114 29.33 -17.33 -5.89
CA LYS A 114 29.96 -17.58 -7.19
C LYS A 114 29.27 -16.94 -8.40
N GLU A 115 28.03 -16.47 -8.23
CA GLU A 115 27.16 -15.95 -9.27
C GLU A 115 26.98 -14.43 -9.21
N ILE A 116 27.41 -13.80 -8.11
CA ILE A 116 27.19 -12.37 -7.84
C ILE A 116 27.69 -11.51 -9.00
N LEU A 117 28.93 -11.73 -9.44
CA LEU A 117 29.59 -10.94 -10.49
C LEU A 117 28.76 -10.74 -11.75
N TYR A 118 28.06 -11.79 -12.21
CA TYR A 118 27.33 -11.76 -13.49
C TYR A 118 25.80 -11.71 -13.33
N LYS A 119 25.25 -12.28 -12.25
CA LYS A 119 23.80 -12.36 -12.03
C LYS A 119 23.28 -11.07 -11.40
N LEU A 120 24.00 -10.50 -10.43
CA LEU A 120 23.51 -9.34 -9.67
C LEU A 120 23.21 -8.12 -10.56
N PRO A 121 24.09 -7.72 -11.50
CA PRO A 121 23.81 -6.57 -12.37
C PRO A 121 22.59 -6.78 -13.26
N THR A 122 22.41 -8.00 -13.77
CA THR A 122 21.25 -8.36 -14.60
C THR A 122 19.96 -8.27 -13.80
N VAL A 123 19.95 -8.83 -12.59
CA VAL A 123 18.80 -8.81 -11.69
C VAL A 123 18.47 -7.37 -11.29
N ILE A 124 19.46 -6.58 -10.85
CA ILE A 124 19.26 -5.17 -10.50
C ILE A 124 18.82 -4.35 -11.71
N LYS A 125 19.35 -4.59 -12.91
CA LYS A 125 18.92 -3.90 -14.14
C LYS A 125 17.47 -4.23 -14.49
N VAL A 126 17.06 -5.49 -14.38
CA VAL A 126 15.66 -5.91 -14.62
C VAL A 126 14.74 -5.28 -13.58
N ILE A 127 15.13 -5.31 -12.30
CA ILE A 127 14.38 -4.67 -11.22
C ILE A 127 14.30 -3.17 -11.49
N ALA A 128 15.41 -2.48 -11.69
CA ALA A 128 15.46 -1.04 -11.94
C ALA A 128 14.69 -0.63 -13.20
N LYS A 129 14.74 -1.41 -14.29
CA LYS A 129 13.94 -1.17 -15.50
C LYS A 129 12.45 -1.35 -15.21
N ASN A 130 12.07 -2.40 -14.49
CA ASN A 130 10.69 -2.62 -14.05
C ASN A 130 10.23 -1.52 -13.07
N PHE A 131 11.09 -1.05 -12.16
CA PHE A 131 10.84 0.07 -11.24
C PHE A 131 10.74 1.44 -11.95
N SER A 132 11.50 1.65 -13.02
CA SER A 132 11.37 2.85 -13.89
C SER A 132 10.07 2.82 -14.72
N ILE A 133 9.58 1.62 -15.02
CA ILE A 133 8.27 1.35 -15.63
C ILE A 133 7.12 1.55 -14.59
N PHE A 134 7.38 1.27 -13.30
CA PHE A 134 6.39 1.44 -12.22
C PHE A 134 6.00 2.91 -11.96
N GLU A 135 6.85 3.90 -12.26
CA GLU A 135 6.48 5.32 -12.06
C GLU A 135 5.87 5.99 -13.32
N SER A 136 6.13 5.48 -14.52
CA SER A 136 5.74 6.15 -15.77
C SER A 136 4.64 5.43 -16.58
N GLU A 137 4.63 4.09 -16.65
CA GLU A 137 3.55 3.34 -17.33
C GLU A 137 2.38 2.98 -16.40
N GLN A 138 2.60 2.92 -15.09
CA GLN A 138 1.57 2.55 -14.14
C GLN A 138 0.42 3.59 -14.07
N PHE A 139 0.72 4.87 -14.31
CA PHE A 139 -0.29 5.92 -14.49
C PHE A 139 -1.19 5.72 -15.73
N LEU A 140 -0.66 5.08 -16.78
CA LEU A 140 -1.39 4.76 -18.02
C LEU A 140 -2.14 3.43 -17.91
N LEU A 141 -1.58 2.41 -17.26
CA LEU A 141 -2.24 1.10 -17.04
C LEU A 141 -3.33 1.14 -15.95
N GLU A 142 -3.13 1.90 -14.86
CA GLU A 142 -4.12 2.05 -13.77
C GLU A 142 -5.42 2.72 -14.23
N ASN A 143 -5.38 3.51 -15.31
CA ASN A 143 -6.57 4.11 -15.90
C ASN A 143 -7.22 3.27 -17.02
N THR A 144 -6.64 2.11 -17.37
CA THR A 144 -7.07 1.29 -18.52
C THR A 144 -7.60 -0.10 -18.13
N LEU A 145 -7.19 -0.66 -16.98
CA LEU A 145 -7.69 -1.95 -16.48
C LEU A 145 -9.06 -1.78 -15.79
N HIS A 146 -10.11 -1.93 -16.60
CA HIS A 146 -11.50 -2.07 -16.14
C HIS A 146 -11.92 -3.53 -16.30
N GLU A 147 -11.88 -4.27 -15.19
CA GLU A 147 -12.29 -5.68 -15.18
C GLU A 147 -13.76 -5.81 -14.83
N LYS A 148 -14.52 -6.46 -15.71
CA LYS A 148 -15.94 -6.77 -15.52
C LYS A 148 -16.17 -8.23 -15.81
N GLY A 149 -16.90 -8.89 -14.92
CA GLY A 149 -17.20 -10.29 -15.13
C GLY A 149 -18.22 -10.84 -14.18
N LYS A 150 -18.34 -12.16 -14.24
CA LYS A 150 -19.32 -12.94 -13.49
C LYS A 150 -18.67 -14.24 -13.05
N ILE A 151 -18.71 -14.50 -11.75
CA ILE A 151 -18.37 -15.79 -11.15
C ILE A 151 -19.67 -16.50 -10.80
N ILE A 152 -19.72 -17.81 -11.07
CA ILE A 152 -20.83 -18.68 -10.73
C ILE A 152 -20.34 -19.65 -9.67
N LEU A 153 -20.75 -19.44 -8.43
CA LEU A 153 -20.45 -20.33 -7.32
C LEU A 153 -21.58 -21.38 -7.23
N PRO A 154 -21.30 -22.69 -7.38
CA PRO A 154 -22.28 -23.73 -7.04
C PRO A 154 -22.64 -23.64 -5.55
N ASN A 155 -23.76 -24.22 -5.12
CA ASN A 155 -24.20 -24.18 -3.73
C ASN A 155 -23.32 -25.03 -2.78
N LEU A 156 -22.03 -24.74 -2.72
CA LEU A 156 -20.99 -25.51 -2.05
C LEU A 156 -20.13 -24.59 -1.16
N PRO A 157 -20.35 -24.59 0.17
CA PRO A 157 -19.66 -23.69 1.10
C PRO A 157 -18.13 -23.79 1.06
N SER A 158 -17.58 -24.96 0.75
CA SER A 158 -16.13 -25.17 0.71
C SER A 158 -15.41 -24.38 -0.39
N GLN A 159 -16.12 -23.88 -1.41
CA GLN A 159 -15.55 -23.07 -2.49
C GLN A 159 -15.58 -21.55 -2.21
N ILE A 160 -16.22 -21.11 -1.12
CA ILE A 160 -16.32 -19.70 -0.76
C ILE A 160 -14.94 -19.05 -0.57
N PRO A 161 -13.97 -19.66 0.13
CA PRO A 161 -12.64 -19.07 0.29
C PRO A 161 -11.91 -18.90 -1.05
N GLU A 162 -12.03 -19.89 -1.94
CA GLU A 162 -11.38 -19.87 -3.26
C GLU A 162 -11.90 -18.71 -4.12
N VAL A 163 -13.23 -18.56 -4.21
CA VAL A 163 -13.85 -17.44 -4.94
C VAL A 163 -13.51 -16.09 -4.32
N THR A 164 -13.46 -16.01 -2.99
CA THR A 164 -13.06 -14.77 -2.30
C THR A 164 -11.62 -14.39 -2.66
N ASN A 165 -10.70 -15.35 -2.64
CA ASN A 165 -9.30 -15.13 -3.02
C ASN A 165 -9.14 -14.71 -4.48
N GLN A 166 -9.86 -15.35 -5.42
CA GLN A 166 -9.87 -14.94 -6.83
C GLN A 166 -10.30 -13.48 -7.00
N ILE A 167 -11.34 -13.04 -6.29
CA ILE A 167 -11.79 -11.65 -6.35
C ILE A 167 -10.75 -10.68 -5.72
N ILE A 168 -10.07 -11.12 -4.66
CA ILE A 168 -9.01 -10.34 -4.02
C ILE A 168 -7.81 -10.16 -4.97
N GLU A 169 -7.43 -11.18 -5.73
CA GLU A 169 -6.40 -11.09 -6.78
C GLU A 169 -6.80 -10.11 -7.91
N LEU A 170 -8.07 -10.12 -8.31
CA LEU A 170 -8.60 -9.14 -9.27
C LEU A 170 -8.52 -7.71 -8.71
N CYS A 171 -8.82 -7.52 -7.42
CA CYS A 171 -8.67 -6.22 -6.75
C CYS A 171 -7.20 -5.78 -6.67
N TYR A 172 -6.29 -6.71 -6.35
CA TYR A 172 -4.84 -6.48 -6.30
C TYR A 172 -4.36 -5.93 -7.65
N THR A 173 -4.71 -6.64 -8.74
CA THR A 173 -4.32 -6.31 -10.11
C THR A 173 -4.91 -4.97 -10.55
N ALA A 174 -6.16 -4.67 -10.17
CA ALA A 174 -6.80 -3.39 -10.44
C ALA A 174 -6.29 -2.22 -9.58
N GLY A 175 -5.35 -2.46 -8.66
CA GLY A 175 -4.67 -1.41 -7.91
C GLY A 175 -5.19 -1.16 -6.49
N PHE A 176 -5.98 -2.05 -5.90
CA PHE A 176 -6.27 -2.03 -4.45
C PHE A 176 -5.14 -2.77 -3.74
N ARG A 177 -4.20 -2.08 -3.09
CA ARG A 177 -2.94 -2.68 -2.56
C ARG A 177 -2.68 -2.46 -1.08
N ASN A 178 -3.64 -1.89 -0.36
CA ASN A 178 -3.52 -1.70 1.09
C ASN A 178 -4.24 -2.82 1.84
N LEU A 179 -3.63 -3.26 2.94
CA LEU A 179 -4.14 -4.32 3.80
C LEU A 179 -5.57 -4.04 4.30
N GLU A 180 -5.90 -2.77 4.59
CA GLU A 180 -7.24 -2.38 5.02
C GLU A 180 -8.30 -2.70 3.95
N SER A 181 -8.01 -2.42 2.68
CA SER A 181 -8.93 -2.68 1.56
C SER A 181 -9.11 -4.18 1.35
N TYR A 182 -8.04 -4.98 1.42
CA TYR A 182 -8.14 -6.42 1.33
C TYR A 182 -8.97 -7.02 2.46
N THR A 183 -8.69 -6.61 3.69
CA THR A 183 -9.42 -7.07 4.88
C THR A 183 -10.90 -6.70 4.78
N ARG A 184 -11.23 -5.45 4.42
CA ARG A 184 -12.62 -4.98 4.26
C ARG A 184 -13.36 -5.74 3.16
N ILE A 185 -12.76 -5.85 1.97
CA ILE A 185 -13.37 -6.53 0.82
C ILE A 185 -13.55 -8.02 1.13
N SER A 186 -12.52 -8.67 1.68
CA SER A 186 -12.54 -10.09 2.02
C SER A 186 -13.63 -10.42 3.06
N ILE A 187 -13.70 -9.68 4.17
CA ILE A 187 -14.72 -9.86 5.20
C ILE A 187 -16.13 -9.70 4.61
N CYS A 188 -16.36 -8.64 3.83
CA CYS A 188 -17.68 -8.38 3.27
C CYS A 188 -18.09 -9.43 2.22
N LEU A 189 -17.17 -9.85 1.35
CA LEU A 189 -17.44 -10.88 0.35
C LEU A 189 -17.70 -12.23 1.02
N HIS A 190 -16.84 -12.63 1.95
CA HIS A 190 -16.99 -13.88 2.68
C HIS A 190 -18.35 -13.94 3.38
N GLU A 191 -18.72 -12.87 4.08
CA GLU A 191 -19.99 -12.79 4.82
C GLU A 191 -21.20 -12.80 3.88
N MET A 192 -21.19 -12.01 2.80
CA MET A 192 -22.34 -11.94 1.90
C MET A 192 -22.51 -13.22 1.08
N ILE A 193 -21.42 -13.83 0.60
CA ILE A 193 -21.48 -15.10 -0.13
C ILE A 193 -21.96 -16.22 0.80
N THR A 194 -21.45 -16.28 2.04
CA THR A 194 -21.90 -17.25 3.04
C THR A 194 -23.40 -17.10 3.32
N ASN A 195 -23.88 -15.87 3.53
CA ASN A 195 -25.30 -15.63 3.75
C ASN A 195 -26.16 -16.04 2.53
N SER A 196 -25.68 -15.82 1.31
CA SER A 196 -26.36 -16.27 0.08
C SER A 196 -26.48 -17.79 -0.01
N VAL A 197 -25.48 -18.55 0.46
CA VAL A 197 -25.53 -20.02 0.50
C VAL A 197 -26.42 -20.51 1.66
N GLU A 198 -26.13 -20.06 2.89
CA GLU A 198 -26.78 -20.54 4.11
C GLU A 198 -28.24 -20.12 4.20
N HIS A 199 -28.49 -18.81 4.16
CA HIS A 199 -29.80 -18.24 4.40
C HIS A 199 -30.61 -18.08 3.10
N GLY A 200 -29.94 -17.76 1.99
CA GLY A 200 -30.57 -17.61 0.68
C GLY A 200 -30.97 -18.95 0.08
N ASN A 201 -29.99 -19.71 -0.41
CA ASN A 201 -30.23 -20.95 -1.13
C ASN A 201 -30.74 -22.07 -0.22
N CYS A 202 -30.12 -22.27 0.95
CA CYS A 202 -30.42 -23.39 1.86
C CYS A 202 -31.51 -23.07 2.91
N LYS A 203 -31.98 -21.81 3.00
CA LYS A 203 -33.02 -21.37 3.94
C LYS A 203 -32.74 -21.72 5.41
N LEU A 204 -31.46 -21.76 5.81
CA LEU A 204 -31.09 -22.02 7.19
C LEU A 204 -31.59 -20.87 8.08
N GLY A 205 -32.48 -21.15 9.02
CA GLY A 205 -32.97 -20.14 9.95
C GLY A 205 -31.90 -19.71 10.98
N TYR A 206 -31.95 -18.45 11.42
CA TYR A 206 -31.04 -17.93 12.45
C TYR A 206 -31.13 -18.71 13.77
N GLU A 207 -32.35 -19.01 14.24
CA GLU A 207 -32.56 -19.78 15.47
C GLU A 207 -32.00 -21.21 15.38
N THR A 208 -32.19 -21.85 14.22
CA THR A 208 -31.65 -23.18 13.94
C THR A 208 -30.12 -23.17 13.92
N LYS A 209 -29.52 -22.17 13.29
CA LYS A 209 -28.06 -21.99 13.23
C LYS A 209 -27.45 -21.83 14.62
N THR A 210 -28.01 -20.95 15.45
CA THR A 210 -27.51 -20.71 16.81
C THR A 210 -27.64 -21.94 17.69
N ARG A 211 -28.80 -22.62 17.66
CA ARG A 211 -28.99 -23.89 18.38
C ARG A 211 -27.94 -24.93 17.98
N LEU A 212 -27.66 -25.09 16.69
CA LEU A 212 -26.67 -26.06 16.20
C LEU A 212 -25.24 -25.69 16.61
N LEU A 213 -24.90 -24.39 16.65
CA LEU A 213 -23.60 -23.93 17.16
C LEU A 213 -23.47 -24.19 18.66
N ASP A 214 -24.51 -23.91 19.44
CA ASP A 214 -24.52 -24.13 20.89
C ASP A 214 -24.47 -25.63 21.26
N GLU A 215 -25.19 -26.47 20.53
CA GLU A 215 -25.27 -27.91 20.80
C GLU A 215 -24.09 -28.72 20.23
N ARG A 216 -23.58 -28.35 19.05
CA ARG A 216 -22.62 -29.17 18.29
C ARG A 216 -21.28 -28.49 18.00
N GLY A 217 -21.14 -27.20 18.34
CA GLY A 217 -19.92 -26.42 18.08
C GLY A 217 -19.62 -26.15 16.60
N SER A 218 -20.40 -26.70 15.66
CA SER A 218 -20.20 -26.53 14.21
C SER A 218 -21.47 -26.79 13.43
N ILE A 219 -21.68 -25.99 12.38
CA ILE A 219 -22.80 -26.12 11.43
C ILE A 219 -22.40 -26.81 10.12
N SER A 220 -21.11 -27.06 9.90
CA SER A 220 -20.57 -27.50 8.60
C SER A 220 -21.21 -28.80 8.10
N GLY A 221 -21.35 -29.81 8.98
CA GLY A 221 -21.95 -31.09 8.61
C GLY A 221 -23.43 -31.00 8.25
N TYR A 222 -24.19 -30.14 8.95
CA TYR A 222 -25.61 -29.94 8.66
C TYR A 222 -25.82 -29.11 7.38
N LEU A 223 -25.01 -28.06 7.18
CA LEU A 223 -25.06 -27.25 5.98
C LEU A 223 -24.76 -28.09 4.73
N LYS A 224 -23.79 -29.02 4.81
CA LYS A 224 -23.50 -29.96 3.72
C LYS A 224 -24.73 -30.80 3.33
N GLN A 225 -25.47 -31.31 4.31
CA GLN A 225 -26.72 -32.05 4.04
C GLN A 225 -27.77 -31.16 3.36
N LEU A 226 -27.93 -29.92 3.82
CA LEU A 226 -28.87 -28.98 3.21
C LEU A 226 -28.52 -28.66 1.76
N THR A 227 -27.23 -28.56 1.44
CA THR A 227 -26.76 -28.28 0.07
C THR A 227 -27.00 -29.45 -0.88
N GLU A 228 -27.04 -30.68 -0.37
CA GLU A 228 -27.26 -31.91 -1.18
C GLU A 228 -28.74 -32.20 -1.46
N LEU A 229 -29.67 -31.49 -0.79
CA LEU A 229 -31.11 -31.65 -1.01
C LEU A 229 -31.51 -31.34 -2.46
N PRO A 230 -32.45 -32.09 -3.08
CA PRO A 230 -32.87 -31.88 -4.47
C PRO A 230 -33.30 -30.44 -4.80
N GLU A 231 -33.93 -29.75 -3.85
CA GLU A 231 -34.37 -28.36 -3.98
C GLU A 231 -33.25 -27.31 -3.87
N ASN A 232 -32.04 -27.71 -3.44
CA ASN A 232 -30.91 -26.80 -3.17
C ASN A 232 -29.65 -27.13 -3.98
N LYS A 233 -29.47 -28.38 -4.40
CA LYS A 233 -28.23 -28.88 -5.04
C LYS A 233 -27.87 -28.15 -6.34
N ASP A 234 -28.87 -27.75 -7.12
CA ASP A 234 -28.67 -27.10 -8.42
C ASP A 234 -28.65 -25.57 -8.32
N LYS A 235 -28.92 -25.03 -7.12
CA LYS A 235 -28.88 -23.59 -6.87
C LYS A 235 -27.46 -23.06 -6.97
N LYS A 236 -27.35 -21.76 -7.27
CA LYS A 236 -26.07 -21.08 -7.47
C LYS A 236 -26.08 -19.72 -6.77
N VAL A 237 -24.89 -19.21 -6.48
CA VAL A 237 -24.69 -17.81 -6.11
C VAL A 237 -23.98 -17.13 -7.27
N LEU A 238 -24.59 -16.09 -7.81
CA LEU A 238 -24.06 -15.30 -8.92
C LEU A 238 -23.34 -14.07 -8.37
N ILE A 239 -22.06 -13.92 -8.69
CA ILE A 239 -21.23 -12.80 -8.23
C ILE A 239 -20.79 -12.02 -9.46
N TYR A 240 -21.37 -10.85 -9.65
CA TYR A 240 -20.95 -9.89 -10.67
C TYR A 240 -19.92 -8.93 -10.07
N TYR A 241 -18.88 -8.63 -10.82
CA TYR A 241 -17.87 -7.64 -10.41
C TYR A 241 -17.63 -6.61 -11.51
N ASP A 242 -17.35 -5.38 -11.08
CA ASP A 242 -16.93 -4.24 -11.89
C ASP A 242 -15.84 -3.54 -11.08
N ILE A 243 -14.59 -3.73 -11.48
CA ILE A 243 -13.40 -3.32 -10.73
C ILE A 243 -12.52 -2.46 -11.62
N ASN A 244 -12.09 -1.31 -11.10
CA ASN A 244 -11.07 -0.46 -11.69
C ASN A 244 -10.25 0.19 -10.58
N ALA A 245 -9.24 0.98 -10.94
CA ALA A 245 -8.36 1.63 -9.97
C ALA A 245 -9.05 2.58 -8.98
N LYS A 246 -10.27 3.06 -9.25
CA LYS A 246 -11.01 3.98 -8.37
C LYS A 246 -12.00 3.26 -7.46
N ARG A 247 -12.61 2.19 -7.93
CA ARG A 247 -13.66 1.49 -7.20
C ARG A 247 -13.80 0.02 -7.60
N ALA A 248 -14.31 -0.77 -6.66
CA ALA A 248 -14.72 -2.14 -6.84
C ALA A 248 -16.20 -2.23 -6.48
N VAL A 249 -17.01 -2.72 -7.42
CA VAL A 249 -18.44 -2.97 -7.23
C VAL A 249 -18.68 -4.46 -7.34
N PHE A 250 -19.27 -5.04 -6.30
CA PHE A 250 -19.66 -6.44 -6.28
C PHE A 250 -21.17 -6.53 -6.18
N THR A 251 -21.79 -7.39 -6.97
CA THR A 251 -23.21 -7.72 -6.83
C THR A 251 -23.37 -9.22 -6.66
N ILE A 252 -23.84 -9.62 -5.49
CA ILE A 252 -23.99 -11.02 -5.07
C ILE A 252 -25.49 -11.32 -5.09
N ALA A 253 -25.89 -12.36 -5.80
CA ALA A 253 -27.28 -12.76 -5.95
C ALA A 253 -27.46 -14.26 -5.69
N ASP A 254 -28.40 -14.60 -4.83
CA ASP A 254 -28.84 -15.98 -4.58
C ASP A 254 -30.19 -16.27 -5.22
N GLU A 255 -30.54 -17.56 -5.27
CA GLU A 255 -31.78 -18.08 -5.85
C GLU A 255 -32.86 -18.33 -4.78
N GLY A 256 -32.68 -17.77 -3.59
CA GLY A 256 -33.64 -17.83 -2.49
C GLY A 256 -34.85 -16.91 -2.67
N ASP A 257 -35.76 -16.97 -1.70
CA ASP A 257 -36.97 -16.14 -1.66
C ASP A 257 -36.69 -14.69 -1.25
N GLY A 258 -35.49 -14.43 -0.72
CA GLY A 258 -35.07 -13.13 -0.20
C GLY A 258 -35.69 -12.81 1.16
N PHE A 259 -35.56 -11.56 1.60
CA PHE A 259 -36.03 -11.11 2.91
C PHE A 259 -36.45 -9.64 2.88
N SER A 260 -37.23 -9.22 3.89
CA SER A 260 -37.68 -7.83 4.02
C SER A 260 -36.54 -6.91 4.48
N VAL A 261 -35.95 -6.18 3.53
CA VAL A 261 -34.83 -5.25 3.77
C VAL A 261 -35.20 -4.15 4.76
N ASP A 262 -36.45 -3.67 4.74
CA ASP A 262 -36.95 -2.59 5.61
C ASP A 262 -37.03 -2.99 7.09
N LYS A 263 -36.97 -4.31 7.39
CA LYS A 263 -36.97 -4.83 8.76
C LYS A 263 -35.55 -4.99 9.32
N LEU A 264 -34.50 -4.67 8.55
CA LEU A 264 -33.13 -4.70 9.06
C LEU A 264 -32.95 -3.60 10.12
N PRO A 265 -32.41 -3.93 11.30
CA PRO A 265 -32.20 -2.94 12.35
C PRO A 265 -31.26 -1.81 11.91
N SER A 266 -31.52 -0.61 12.45
CA SER A 266 -30.68 0.57 12.20
C SER A 266 -29.28 0.35 12.78
N PRO A 267 -28.19 0.64 12.03
CA PRO A 267 -26.82 0.38 12.46
C PRO A 267 -26.38 1.19 13.69
N THR A 268 -27.15 2.22 14.08
CA THR A 268 -26.85 3.12 15.19
C THR A 268 -27.69 2.88 16.44
N SER A 269 -28.60 1.89 16.46
CA SER A 269 -29.40 1.62 17.66
C SER A 269 -28.66 0.76 18.67
N GLU A 270 -28.65 1.18 19.93
CA GLU A 270 -28.03 0.49 21.08
C GLU A 270 -28.54 -0.95 21.24
N ALA A 271 -29.81 -1.21 20.90
CA ALA A 271 -30.43 -2.52 20.88
C ALA A 271 -29.81 -3.49 19.84
N SER A 272 -29.12 -2.98 18.82
CA SER A 272 -28.47 -3.79 17.77
C SER A 272 -27.11 -4.33 18.19
N LEU A 273 -26.45 -3.72 19.19
CA LEU A 273 -25.16 -4.15 19.73
C LEU A 273 -25.27 -5.46 20.54
N LEU A 274 -26.47 -5.77 21.04
CA LEU A 274 -26.78 -6.93 21.89
C LEU A 274 -27.38 -8.12 21.12
N LEU A 275 -27.65 -7.99 19.81
CA LEU A 275 -28.18 -9.09 19.01
C LEU A 275 -27.07 -10.11 18.65
N THR A 276 -27.32 -11.39 18.95
CA THR A 276 -26.49 -12.53 18.55
C THR A 276 -26.62 -12.90 17.07
N HIS A 277 -27.61 -12.34 16.36
CA HIS A 277 -27.94 -12.66 14.96
C HIS A 277 -27.84 -11.42 14.06
N GLY A 278 -27.44 -11.57 12.80
CA GLY A 278 -27.37 -10.47 11.82
C GLY A 278 -26.10 -9.60 11.89
N ARG A 279 -25.10 -9.98 12.71
CA ARG A 279 -23.81 -9.29 12.82
C ARG A 279 -23.10 -9.15 11.47
N GLY A 280 -23.24 -10.13 10.59
CA GLY A 280 -22.61 -10.11 9.27
C GLY A 280 -23.03 -8.94 8.38
N ILE A 281 -24.33 -8.72 8.23
CA ILE A 281 -24.87 -7.59 7.46
C ILE A 281 -24.50 -6.26 8.13
N LEU A 282 -24.51 -6.20 9.46
CA LEU A 282 -24.12 -5.01 10.22
C LEU A 282 -22.62 -4.69 10.07
N MET A 283 -21.74 -5.68 10.20
CA MET A 283 -20.31 -5.54 9.96
C MET A 283 -20.04 -5.12 8.52
N THR A 284 -20.72 -5.77 7.56
CA THR A 284 -20.61 -5.42 6.15
C THR A 284 -20.99 -3.96 5.91
N ARG A 285 -22.08 -3.47 6.52
CA ARG A 285 -22.47 -2.04 6.46
C ARG A 285 -21.42 -1.09 7.02
N ASN A 286 -20.66 -1.50 8.04
CA ASN A 286 -19.60 -0.69 8.62
C ASN A 286 -18.31 -0.71 7.78
N PHE A 287 -18.05 -1.78 7.05
CA PHE A 287 -16.84 -1.94 6.24
C PHE A 287 -16.99 -1.53 4.78
N VAL A 288 -18.21 -1.47 4.24
CA VAL A 288 -18.47 -1.07 2.84
C VAL A 288 -18.78 0.42 2.75
N ASP A 289 -18.40 1.07 1.65
CA ASP A 289 -18.71 2.50 1.49
C ASP A 289 -20.19 2.72 1.10
N ARG A 290 -20.75 1.82 0.28
CA ARG A 290 -22.20 1.74 0.06
C ARG A 290 -22.67 0.30 -0.09
N MET A 291 -23.81 0.01 0.53
CA MET A 291 -24.52 -1.26 0.44
C MET A 291 -25.94 -1.00 -0.04
N LYS A 292 -26.44 -1.82 -0.97
CA LYS A 292 -27.85 -1.76 -1.40
C LYS A 292 -28.38 -3.15 -1.69
N TYR A 293 -29.55 -3.47 -1.12
CA TYR A 293 -30.30 -4.66 -1.52
C TYR A 293 -31.34 -4.33 -2.61
N ASN A 294 -31.70 -5.32 -3.41
CA ASN A 294 -32.89 -5.24 -4.24
C ASN A 294 -34.17 -5.35 -3.38
N ARG A 295 -35.33 -5.02 -3.95
CA ARG A 295 -36.62 -5.06 -3.25
C ARG A 295 -36.97 -6.45 -2.68
N LYS A 296 -36.56 -7.52 -3.38
CA LYS A 296 -36.79 -8.90 -2.95
C LYS A 296 -35.87 -9.30 -1.77
N GLY A 297 -34.70 -8.67 -1.63
CA GLY A 297 -33.71 -8.99 -0.60
C GLY A 297 -32.77 -10.16 -0.93
N ASN A 298 -32.83 -10.73 -2.13
CA ASN A 298 -31.96 -11.84 -2.57
C ASN A 298 -30.77 -11.38 -3.44
N ARG A 299 -30.50 -10.08 -3.47
CA ARG A 299 -29.36 -9.49 -4.18
C ARG A 299 -28.84 -8.29 -3.45
N VAL A 300 -27.53 -8.29 -3.19
CA VAL A 300 -26.81 -7.18 -2.55
C VAL A 300 -25.76 -6.62 -3.51
N SER A 301 -25.66 -5.29 -3.58
CA SER A 301 -24.58 -4.58 -4.24
C SER A 301 -23.72 -3.87 -3.19
N LEU A 302 -22.41 -4.10 -3.26
CA LEU A 302 -21.38 -3.53 -2.42
C LEU A 302 -20.49 -2.62 -3.25
N LEU A 303 -20.20 -1.43 -2.75
CA LEU A 303 -19.26 -0.48 -3.35
C LEU A 303 -18.10 -0.22 -2.39
N PHE A 304 -16.89 -0.42 -2.89
CA PHE A 304 -15.65 -0.02 -2.25
C PHE A 304 -14.95 0.99 -3.14
N HIS A 305 -14.57 2.13 -2.58
CA HIS A 305 -13.64 3.04 -3.21
C HIS A 305 -12.23 2.58 -2.87
N ASN A 306 -11.35 2.63 -3.85
CA ASN A 306 -9.96 2.31 -3.62
C ASN A 306 -9.33 3.41 -2.76
N GLN A 307 -8.97 3.06 -1.52
CA GLN A 307 -8.32 3.98 -0.59
C GLN A 307 -6.80 3.95 -0.69
N ASN A 308 -6.23 3.31 -1.72
CA ASN A 308 -4.80 3.29 -1.93
C ASN A 308 -4.21 4.71 -1.95
N ARG A 309 -3.14 4.86 -1.16
CA ARG A 309 -2.56 6.11 -0.68
C ARG A 309 -2.07 7.10 -1.75
N PHE A 310 -2.12 6.77 -3.04
CA PHE A 310 -1.86 7.75 -4.10
C PHE A 310 -2.99 8.80 -4.20
N TYR A 311 -4.26 8.44 -3.97
CA TYR A 311 -5.39 9.38 -3.99
C TYR A 311 -5.59 10.17 -2.68
N ARG A 312 -4.86 9.84 -1.59
CA ARG A 312 -5.07 10.45 -0.26
C ARG A 312 -4.00 11.45 0.18
N ARG A 313 -2.85 11.56 -0.51
CA ARG A 313 -1.88 12.64 -0.22
C ARG A 313 -2.49 14.02 -0.45
N GLU A 314 -3.38 14.17 -1.43
CA GLU A 314 -4.13 15.40 -1.62
C GLU A 314 -5.13 15.65 -0.47
N ASN A 315 -6.05 14.73 -0.15
CA ASN A 315 -7.19 15.06 0.72
C ASN A 315 -6.91 15.26 2.23
N GLU A 316 -5.85 14.68 2.81
CA GLU A 316 -5.51 14.96 4.23
C GLU A 316 -4.64 16.22 4.37
N LEU A 317 -3.64 16.43 3.50
CA LEU A 317 -2.83 17.66 3.49
C LEU A 317 -3.67 18.89 3.09
N VAL A 318 -4.60 18.73 2.15
CA VAL A 318 -5.57 19.77 1.76
C VAL A 318 -6.47 20.15 2.94
N LYS A 319 -6.86 19.21 3.81
CA LYS A 319 -7.59 19.53 5.07
C LYS A 319 -6.73 20.31 6.08
N LEU A 320 -5.41 20.08 6.13
CA LEU A 320 -4.47 20.83 6.98
C LEU A 320 -4.17 22.25 6.46
N GLY A 321 -4.48 22.49 5.19
CA GLY A 321 -4.39 23.76 4.48
C GLY A 321 -5.70 24.54 4.32
N ASN A 322 -6.75 24.17 5.07
CA ASN A 322 -8.11 24.71 4.91
C ASN A 322 -8.70 24.54 3.48
N GLY A 323 -8.26 23.55 2.71
CA GLY A 323 -8.87 23.21 1.44
C GLY A 323 -8.36 23.99 0.22
N LYS A 324 -7.34 24.85 0.36
CA LYS A 324 -6.93 25.76 -0.70
C LYS A 324 -5.71 25.26 -1.45
N PHE A 325 -5.80 25.17 -2.77
CA PHE A 325 -4.64 24.98 -3.64
C PHE A 325 -4.05 26.33 -4.03
N ILE A 326 -2.73 26.36 -4.22
CA ILE A 326 -2.03 27.48 -4.84
C ILE A 326 -1.59 27.01 -6.22
N HIS A 327 -2.02 27.73 -7.25
CA HIS A 327 -1.58 27.54 -8.61
C HIS A 327 -0.69 28.72 -9.00
N LEU A 328 0.51 28.44 -9.48
CA LEU A 328 1.47 29.43 -9.94
C LEU A 328 1.78 29.21 -11.41
N LYS A 329 1.82 30.30 -12.17
CA LYS A 329 2.36 30.33 -13.53
C LYS A 329 3.88 30.49 -13.50
N PRO A 330 4.60 30.10 -14.57
CA PRO A 330 6.02 30.41 -14.70
C PRO A 330 6.30 31.90 -14.45
N GLY A 331 7.25 32.20 -13.58
CA GLY A 331 7.63 33.55 -13.17
C GLY A 331 6.90 34.10 -11.94
N GLU A 332 5.79 33.49 -11.51
CA GLU A 332 5.04 33.97 -10.34
C GLU A 332 5.75 33.63 -9.01
N LEU A 333 5.67 34.58 -8.07
CA LEU A 333 6.25 34.44 -6.74
C LEU A 333 5.34 33.61 -5.83
N LEU A 334 5.92 32.65 -5.12
CA LEU A 334 5.26 31.97 -4.01
C LEU A 334 5.39 32.80 -2.72
N PHE A 335 6.60 33.27 -2.41
CA PHE A 335 6.89 34.22 -1.33
C PHE A 335 8.28 34.86 -1.50
N GLU A 336 8.50 36.00 -0.84
CA GLU A 336 9.77 36.73 -0.81
C GLU A 336 10.55 36.49 0.49
N ALA A 337 11.88 36.61 0.43
CA ALA A 337 12.74 36.60 1.60
C ALA A 337 12.33 37.69 2.59
N GLY A 338 12.39 37.38 3.90
CA GLY A 338 12.00 38.30 4.98
C GLY A 338 10.50 38.40 5.25
N SER A 339 9.63 37.92 4.34
CA SER A 339 8.19 37.89 4.58
C SER A 339 7.83 36.96 5.76
N GLU A 340 6.77 37.31 6.47
CA GLU A 340 6.26 36.50 7.59
C GLU A 340 5.21 35.49 7.12
N SER A 341 5.29 34.25 7.61
CA SER A 341 4.29 33.22 7.30
C SER A 341 4.32 32.06 8.28
N ASP A 342 3.12 31.60 8.67
CA ASP A 342 2.90 30.37 9.46
C ASP A 342 2.63 29.13 8.60
N PHE A 343 2.83 29.24 7.28
CA PHE A 343 2.60 28.15 6.34
C PHE A 343 3.91 27.64 5.75
N PHE A 344 3.96 26.35 5.46
CA PHE A 344 4.88 25.79 4.46
C PHE A 344 4.04 25.10 3.39
N TYR A 345 4.65 24.69 2.28
CA TYR A 345 3.89 24.22 1.13
C TYR A 345 4.33 22.82 0.73
N TYR A 346 3.36 21.96 0.48
CA TYR A 346 3.55 20.69 -0.20
C TYR A 346 3.53 20.90 -1.72
N ILE A 347 4.51 20.36 -2.42
CA ILE A 347 4.65 20.50 -3.87
C ILE A 347 3.93 19.32 -4.54
N ILE A 348 2.80 19.58 -5.20
CA ILE A 348 2.06 18.55 -5.95
C ILE A 348 2.68 18.38 -7.33
N SER A 349 2.94 19.49 -8.02
CA SER A 349 3.45 19.49 -9.38
C SER A 349 4.19 20.80 -9.69
N GLY A 350 5.06 20.74 -10.71
CA GLY A 350 5.83 21.89 -11.19
C GLY A 350 7.24 21.99 -10.62
N ARG A 351 7.90 23.11 -10.90
CA ARG A 351 9.29 23.40 -10.52
C ARG A 351 9.38 24.79 -9.90
N LEU A 352 10.08 24.91 -8.78
CA LEU A 352 10.21 26.13 -7.99
C LEU A 352 11.69 26.47 -7.80
N GLY A 353 12.12 27.65 -8.25
CA GLY A 353 13.46 28.17 -7.99
C GLY A 353 13.51 28.85 -6.62
N VAL A 354 14.56 28.56 -5.84
CA VAL A 354 14.85 29.19 -4.55
C VAL A 354 16.02 30.14 -4.70
N TYR A 355 15.84 31.38 -4.26
CA TYR A 355 16.78 32.48 -4.43
C TYR A 355 17.20 33.09 -3.09
N VAL A 356 18.50 33.32 -2.93
CA VAL A 356 19.07 34.07 -1.80
C VAL A 356 20.02 35.09 -2.38
N ASN A 357 19.87 36.37 -2.02
CA ASN A 357 20.64 37.48 -2.60
C ASN A 357 20.63 37.46 -4.15
N GLU A 358 19.45 37.24 -4.74
CA GLU A 358 19.19 37.10 -6.19
C GLU A 358 19.87 35.92 -6.91
N LYS A 359 20.71 35.14 -6.23
CA LYS A 359 21.31 33.92 -6.78
C LYS A 359 20.37 32.73 -6.58
N GLU A 360 20.14 31.96 -7.65
CA GLU A 360 19.43 30.67 -7.57
C GLU A 360 20.31 29.65 -6.86
N ILE A 361 19.85 29.14 -5.73
CA ILE A 361 20.60 28.20 -4.89
C ILE A 361 20.05 26.78 -4.94
N ALA A 362 18.80 26.62 -5.38
CA ALA A 362 18.15 25.32 -5.52
C ALA A 362 16.98 25.40 -6.50
N LEU A 363 16.71 24.28 -7.15
CA LEU A 363 15.52 24.04 -7.95
C LEU A 363 14.75 22.87 -7.33
N LEU A 364 13.53 23.14 -6.90
CA LEU A 364 12.70 22.17 -6.17
C LEU A 364 11.55 21.64 -7.04
N GLY A 365 11.20 20.38 -6.85
CA GLY A 365 10.06 19.70 -7.49
C GLY A 365 9.29 18.79 -6.52
N PRO A 366 8.33 17.99 -7.01
CA PRO A 366 7.54 17.07 -6.18
C PRO A 366 8.39 16.07 -5.38
N GLU A 367 9.57 15.72 -5.88
CA GLU A 367 10.57 14.87 -5.22
C GLU A 367 11.12 15.50 -3.92
N ASP A 368 11.09 16.83 -3.80
CA ASP A 368 11.53 17.55 -2.62
C ASP A 368 10.45 17.63 -1.54
N VAL A 369 9.22 17.27 -1.89
CA VAL A 369 8.03 17.16 -1.03
C VAL A 369 7.54 18.51 -0.48
N PHE A 370 8.37 19.31 0.19
CA PHE A 370 7.96 20.55 0.87
C PHE A 370 8.80 21.78 0.51
N ILE A 371 8.28 22.98 0.75
CA ILE A 371 9.04 24.25 0.65
C ILE A 371 8.56 25.26 1.68
N GLY A 372 9.48 26.04 2.25
CA GLY A 372 9.17 27.07 3.24
C GLY A 372 9.10 26.56 4.68
N GLU A 373 9.49 25.31 4.91
CA GLU A 373 9.55 24.63 6.21
C GLU A 373 10.48 25.33 7.22
N MET A 374 11.49 26.07 6.76
CA MET A 374 12.42 26.82 7.62
C MET A 374 11.75 27.94 8.41
N ALA A 375 10.83 28.69 7.78
CA ALA A 375 10.08 29.73 8.48
C ALA A 375 9.16 29.15 9.56
N PHE A 376 8.65 27.94 9.35
CA PHE A 376 7.88 27.18 10.34
C PHE A 376 8.73 26.76 11.56
N LEU A 377 10.02 26.48 11.40
CA LEU A 377 10.89 26.12 12.52
C LEU A 377 11.55 27.32 13.21
N HIS A 378 11.73 28.43 12.51
CA HIS A 378 12.57 29.53 12.96
C HIS A 378 11.89 30.90 12.77
N HIS A 379 11.37 31.46 13.86
CA HIS A 379 10.87 32.85 13.98
C HIS A 379 9.94 33.38 12.86
N ASN A 380 9.21 32.51 12.14
CA ASN A 380 8.20 32.86 11.13
C ASN A 380 8.66 33.67 9.91
N LYS A 381 9.97 33.86 9.70
CA LYS A 381 10.50 34.64 8.57
C LYS A 381 11.06 33.76 7.45
N ARG A 382 10.75 34.10 6.20
CA ARG A 382 11.31 33.41 5.02
C ARG A 382 12.81 33.70 4.87
N THR A 383 13.60 32.65 4.71
CA THR A 383 15.07 32.74 4.55
C THR A 383 15.51 32.97 3.10
N GLY A 384 14.60 32.92 2.14
CA GLY A 384 14.86 33.08 0.71
C GLY A 384 13.57 33.33 -0.07
N THR A 385 13.72 33.80 -1.30
CA THR A 385 12.62 34.08 -2.23
C THR A 385 12.35 32.83 -3.07
N VAL A 386 11.08 32.48 -3.30
CA VAL A 386 10.69 31.31 -4.10
C VAL A 386 9.79 31.72 -5.26
N ARG A 387 10.15 31.30 -6.47
CA ARG A 387 9.44 31.62 -7.72
C ARG A 387 9.19 30.37 -8.55
N ALA A 388 8.02 30.27 -9.17
CA ALA A 388 7.72 29.18 -10.08
C ALA A 388 8.53 29.29 -11.38
N LYS A 389 9.12 28.17 -11.81
CA LYS A 389 9.80 28.01 -13.09
C LYS A 389 8.89 27.39 -14.14
N THR A 390 7.96 26.54 -13.71
CA THR A 390 6.91 25.95 -14.54
C THR A 390 5.55 26.17 -13.89
N HIS A 391 4.46 25.80 -14.58
CA HIS A 391 3.14 25.74 -13.96
C HIS A 391 3.20 24.80 -12.74
N SER A 392 2.91 25.35 -11.56
CA SER A 392 3.11 24.65 -10.30
C SER A 392 1.82 24.63 -9.49
N THR A 393 1.54 23.50 -8.84
CA THR A 393 0.43 23.37 -7.88
C THR A 393 0.97 22.98 -6.52
N LEU A 394 0.53 23.70 -5.49
CA LEU A 394 0.97 23.51 -4.12
C LEU A 394 -0.20 23.49 -3.14
N VAL A 395 0.03 22.87 -1.97
CA VAL A 395 -0.90 22.90 -0.84
C VAL A 395 -0.22 23.63 0.34
N PRO A 396 -0.75 24.76 0.82
CA PRO A 396 -0.30 25.38 2.05
C PRO A 396 -0.65 24.50 3.25
N ILE A 397 0.27 24.34 4.19
CA ILE A 397 0.07 23.59 5.43
C ILE A 397 0.36 24.54 6.58
N SER A 398 -0.66 24.77 7.41
CA SER A 398 -0.55 25.64 8.59
C SER A 398 0.26 25.00 9.70
N ARG A 399 0.91 25.82 10.53
CA ARG A 399 1.60 25.38 11.75
C ARG A 399 0.70 24.53 12.66
N THR A 400 -0.53 24.99 12.90
CA THR A 400 -1.51 24.30 13.76
C THR A 400 -2.00 22.99 13.15
N GLY A 401 -2.24 22.96 11.84
CA GLY A 401 -2.56 21.74 11.10
C GLY A 401 -1.44 20.72 11.20
N PHE A 402 -0.19 21.15 11.00
CA PHE A 402 0.97 20.29 11.11
C PHE A 402 1.20 19.72 12.52
N ILE A 403 1.08 20.55 13.56
CA ILE A 403 1.17 20.08 14.97
C ILE A 403 0.07 19.05 15.26
N THR A 404 -1.15 19.29 14.78
CA THR A 404 -2.27 18.34 14.92
C THR A 404 -1.95 17.02 14.22
N MET A 405 -1.35 17.08 13.02
CA MET A 405 -0.90 15.92 12.28
C MET A 405 0.18 15.13 13.05
N ILE A 406 1.20 15.79 13.61
CA ILE A 406 2.21 15.11 14.42
C ILE A 406 1.59 14.45 15.66
N LYS A 407 0.68 15.14 16.36
CA LYS A 407 0.01 14.58 17.54
C LYS A 407 -0.79 13.31 17.20
N LYS A 408 -1.43 13.28 16.04
CA LYS A 408 -2.20 12.13 15.54
C LYS A 408 -1.30 11.05 14.94
N TYR A 409 -0.18 11.46 14.34
CA TYR A 409 0.75 10.63 13.59
C TYR A 409 2.20 11.02 13.94
N PRO A 410 2.74 10.53 15.08
CA PRO A 410 4.05 10.95 15.60
C PRO A 410 5.22 10.76 14.61
N TYR A 411 5.11 9.77 13.73
CA TYR A 411 6.09 9.44 12.70
C TYR A 411 6.28 10.55 11.64
N ALA A 412 5.30 11.44 11.44
CA ALA A 412 5.43 12.54 10.50
C ALA A 412 6.45 13.61 10.95
N GLY A 413 6.67 13.73 12.26
CA GLY A 413 7.69 14.62 12.83
C GLY A 413 9.11 14.13 12.54
N VAL A 414 9.32 12.81 12.61
CA VAL A 414 10.61 12.17 12.31
C VAL A 414 10.94 12.28 10.82
N PHE A 415 9.95 12.09 9.94
CA PHE A 415 10.10 12.30 8.50
C PHE A 415 10.52 13.73 8.16
N LEU A 416 9.88 14.74 8.77
CA LEU A 416 10.27 16.14 8.56
C LEU A 416 11.70 16.38 9.06
N ALA A 417 12.05 15.91 10.26
CA ALA A 417 13.41 16.04 10.79
C ALA A 417 14.47 15.49 9.81
N ARG A 418 14.21 14.34 9.16
CA ARG A 418 15.12 13.78 8.15
C ARG A 418 15.20 14.60 6.87
N LEU A 419 14.06 15.06 6.36
CA LEU A 419 13.99 15.89 5.16
C LEU A 419 14.77 17.20 5.36
N LEU A 420 14.71 17.75 6.57
CA LEU A 420 15.46 18.93 7.00
C LEU A 420 16.96 18.67 7.08
N THR A 421 17.36 17.55 7.71
CA THR A 421 18.77 17.14 7.78
C THR A 421 19.36 16.94 6.38
N LYS A 422 18.62 16.31 5.45
CA LYS A 422 19.03 16.14 4.05
C LYS A 422 19.33 17.49 3.37
N ARG A 423 18.46 18.49 3.59
CA ARG A 423 18.64 19.84 3.03
C ARG A 423 19.80 20.58 3.65
N LEU A 424 20.03 20.40 4.94
CA LEU A 424 21.13 21.05 5.66
C LEU A 424 22.49 20.55 5.14
N ILE A 425 22.59 19.24 4.86
CA ILE A 425 23.78 18.62 4.23
C ILE A 425 23.98 19.18 2.81
N LEU A 426 22.94 19.15 1.97
CA LEU A 426 23.03 19.64 0.58
C LEU A 426 23.38 21.13 0.51
N ARG A 427 22.88 21.95 1.44
CA ARG A 427 23.15 23.39 1.48
C ARG A 427 24.57 23.71 1.94
N ASN A 428 25.14 22.90 2.83
CA ASN A 428 26.53 23.03 3.26
C ASN A 428 27.53 22.55 2.20
N GLN A 429 27.12 21.71 1.26
CA GLN A 429 27.94 21.28 0.11
C GLN A 429 27.90 22.25 -1.07
N ALA A 430 26.90 23.14 -1.11
CA ALA A 430 26.72 24.15 -2.17
C ALA A 430 27.27 25.54 -1.79
N LEU A 431 27.75 25.71 -0.55
CA LEU A 431 28.54 26.83 -0.05
C LEU A 431 30.03 26.48 -0.17
#